data_AF-A0A1D2ABT8-F1
#
_entry.id   AF-A0A1D2ABT8-F1
#
_cell.length_a   1.000
_cell.length_b   1.000
_cell.length_c   1.000
_cell.angle_alpha   90.00
_cell.angle_beta   90.00
_cell.angle_gamma   90.00
#
_symmetry.space_group_name_H-M   'P 1'
#
loop_
_entity.id
_entity.type
_entity.pdbx_description
1 polymer ?
#
loop_
_entity_poly.entity_id
_entity_poly.type
_entity_poly.pdbx_seq_one_letter_code
_entity_poly.pdbx_strand_id
1 'polypeptide(L)'
;MSGWPEFVRDVQTGSTKLPRGLPQVRSGTLVLDDQVDPAGLPGGVLSHVSVPVHYLDLNGAQAHSLSELGGSPELWAGVTKLYASNGALRSLQGLELLCNVRFLYLDHNELPERELLMLSGLPRHQLECLDIQGNPGFTDEVMQALMDVPGLLSRTEFLNGVRLRDGRR
;
A
#
# COMPACT_ATOMS: atom_id res chain seq x y z
N MET A 1 -12.46 -26.04 -8.25
CA MET A 1 -11.48 -24.98 -7.95
C MET A 1 -12.00 -23.73 -8.62
N SER A 2 -12.70 -22.91 -7.86
CA SER A 2 -13.58 -21.83 -8.31
C SER A 2 -12.76 -20.62 -8.78
N GLY A 3 -12.42 -20.61 -10.07
CA GLY A 3 -11.95 -19.40 -10.74
C GLY A 3 -13.09 -18.38 -10.86
N TRP A 4 -12.75 -17.11 -10.70
CA TRP A 4 -13.65 -15.99 -11.01
C TRP A 4 -14.18 -16.11 -12.47
N PRO A 5 -15.41 -15.65 -12.75
CA PRO A 5 -16.04 -15.87 -14.06
C PRO A 5 -15.22 -15.21 -15.17
N GLU A 6 -14.98 -15.96 -16.25
CA GLU A 6 -14.28 -15.48 -17.43
C GLU A 6 -14.86 -14.14 -17.92
N PHE A 7 -13.97 -13.19 -18.18
CA PHE A 7 -14.24 -11.87 -18.70
C PHE A 7 -15.12 -11.94 -19.97
N VAL A 8 -16.38 -11.50 -19.88
CA VAL A 8 -17.22 -11.35 -21.07
C VAL A 8 -16.79 -10.06 -21.79
N ARG A 9 -16.00 -10.19 -22.87
CA ARG A 9 -15.83 -9.12 -23.86
C ARG A 9 -17.18 -8.88 -24.54
N ASP A 10 -17.82 -7.75 -24.26
CA ASP A 10 -18.92 -7.26 -25.09
C ASP A 10 -18.33 -6.68 -26.38
N VAL A 11 -18.38 -7.46 -27.46
CA VAL A 11 -17.81 -7.13 -28.78
C VAL A 11 -18.63 -6.05 -29.50
N GLN A 12 -19.75 -5.57 -28.95
CA GLN A 12 -20.65 -4.66 -29.67
C GLN A 12 -20.61 -3.19 -29.22
N THR A 13 -20.06 -2.83 -28.07
CA THR A 13 -20.19 -1.46 -27.53
C THR A 13 -18.88 -0.72 -27.24
N GLY A 14 -17.73 -1.38 -27.36
CA GLY A 14 -16.42 -0.74 -27.12
C GLY A 14 -16.23 -0.19 -25.69
N SER A 15 -17.15 -0.45 -24.77
CA SER A 15 -17.11 -0.01 -23.38
C SER A 15 -16.76 -1.17 -22.48
N THR A 16 -15.65 -1.06 -21.75
CA THR A 16 -15.30 -1.97 -20.66
C THR A 16 -16.21 -1.69 -19.46
N LYS A 17 -17.45 -2.18 -19.49
CA LYS A 17 -18.24 -2.31 -18.27
C LYS A 17 -17.64 -3.43 -17.44
N LEU A 18 -16.72 -3.05 -16.55
CA LEU A 18 -16.19 -3.91 -15.49
C LEU A 18 -17.37 -4.53 -14.71
N PRO A 19 -17.39 -5.85 -14.45
CA PRO A 19 -18.43 -6.45 -13.62
C PRO A 19 -18.53 -5.77 -12.26
N ARG A 20 -19.75 -5.73 -11.71
CA ARG A 20 -19.99 -5.24 -10.34
C ARG A 20 -19.08 -6.00 -9.36
N GLY A 21 -18.31 -5.28 -8.56
CA GLY A 21 -17.36 -5.85 -7.59
C GLY A 21 -15.88 -5.65 -7.93
N LEU A 22 -15.54 -5.07 -9.09
CA LEU A 22 -14.15 -4.69 -9.36
C LEU A 22 -13.80 -3.30 -8.82
N PRO A 23 -12.54 -3.07 -8.40
CA PRO A 23 -11.98 -1.76 -8.10
C PRO A 23 -12.36 -0.70 -9.14
N GLN A 24 -13.14 0.31 -8.75
CA GLN A 24 -13.38 1.47 -9.59
C GLN A 24 -12.35 2.55 -9.26
N VAL A 25 -11.43 2.80 -10.18
CA VAL A 25 -10.52 3.95 -10.07
C VAL A 25 -11.33 5.23 -10.33
N ARG A 26 -11.43 6.10 -9.34
CA ARG A 26 -12.02 7.43 -9.48
C ARG A 26 -10.92 8.48 -9.34
N SER A 27 -10.57 9.15 -10.43
CA SER A 27 -9.56 10.23 -10.42
C SER A 27 -8.21 9.83 -9.81
N GLY A 28 -7.70 8.63 -10.12
CA GLY A 28 -6.44 8.10 -9.58
C GLY A 28 -6.53 7.58 -8.13
N THR A 29 -7.74 7.47 -7.58
CA THR A 29 -8.01 6.84 -6.29
C THR A 29 -8.53 5.43 -6.51
N LEU A 30 -7.89 4.45 -5.89
CA LEU A 30 -8.32 3.06 -5.85
C LEU A 30 -8.54 2.62 -4.41
N VAL A 31 -9.71 2.06 -4.13
CA VAL A 31 -10.05 1.47 -2.84
C VAL A 31 -10.39 0.00 -3.09
N LEU A 32 -9.63 -0.89 -2.49
CA LEU A 32 -9.90 -2.31 -2.40
C LEU A 32 -10.36 -2.59 -0.99
N ASP A 33 -11.64 -2.89 -0.85
CA ASP A 33 -12.24 -3.24 0.41
C ASP A 33 -12.59 -4.74 0.38
N ASP A 34 -12.10 -5.48 1.38
CA ASP A 34 -12.33 -6.91 1.55
C ASP A 34 -13.62 -7.21 2.34
N GLN A 35 -14.36 -6.18 2.81
CA GLN A 35 -15.63 -6.35 3.54
C GLN A 35 -16.73 -7.13 2.77
N VAL A 36 -16.49 -7.49 1.51
CA VAL A 36 -17.45 -8.19 0.64
C VAL A 36 -17.11 -9.68 0.47
N ASP A 37 -15.88 -10.14 0.75
CA ASP A 37 -15.48 -11.55 0.53
C ASP A 37 -14.72 -12.13 1.74
N PRO A 38 -15.28 -13.12 2.45
CA PRO A 38 -14.58 -13.81 3.54
C PRO A 38 -13.31 -14.58 3.09
N ALA A 39 -13.08 -14.73 1.77
CA ALA A 39 -11.86 -15.30 1.22
C ALA A 39 -10.70 -14.29 1.06
N GLY A 40 -10.94 -12.99 1.31
CA GLY A 40 -9.95 -11.93 1.08
C GLY A 40 -9.79 -11.54 -0.39
N LEU A 41 -8.88 -10.60 -0.69
CA LEU A 41 -8.60 -10.21 -2.07
C LEU A 41 -7.86 -11.35 -2.81
N PRO A 42 -8.25 -11.68 -4.05
CA PRO A 42 -7.50 -12.65 -4.83
C PRO A 42 -6.09 -12.12 -5.14
N GLY A 43 -5.09 -12.99 -5.03
CA GLY A 43 -3.73 -12.67 -5.43
C GLY A 43 -3.69 -12.15 -6.88
N GLY A 44 -2.87 -11.13 -7.12
CA GLY A 44 -2.72 -10.50 -8.42
C GLY A 44 -3.81 -9.51 -8.80
N VAL A 45 -4.75 -9.16 -7.92
CA VAL A 45 -5.86 -8.23 -8.19
C VAL A 45 -5.43 -6.91 -8.85
N LEU A 46 -4.28 -6.35 -8.48
CA LEU A 46 -3.76 -5.11 -9.05
C LEU A 46 -3.21 -5.28 -10.48
N SER A 47 -2.97 -6.50 -10.95
CA SER A 47 -2.52 -6.78 -12.32
C SER A 47 -3.57 -6.42 -13.37
N HIS A 48 -4.83 -6.25 -12.95
CA HIS A 48 -5.93 -5.83 -13.81
C HIS A 48 -6.10 -4.30 -13.88
N VAL A 49 -5.34 -3.55 -13.07
CA VAL A 49 -5.39 -2.09 -13.02
C VAL A 49 -4.38 -1.55 -14.02
N SER A 50 -4.88 -0.95 -15.10
CA SER A 50 -4.09 -0.40 -16.21
C SER A 50 -4.07 1.12 -16.26
N VAL A 51 -4.66 1.77 -15.26
CA VAL A 51 -4.75 3.23 -15.15
C VAL A 51 -3.84 3.74 -14.02
N PRO A 52 -3.34 4.97 -14.09
CA PRO A 52 -2.56 5.56 -13.01
C PRO A 52 -3.35 5.60 -11.70
N VAL A 53 -2.69 5.21 -10.61
CA VAL A 53 -3.21 5.26 -9.24
C VAL A 53 -2.24 6.06 -8.39
N HIS A 54 -2.72 7.14 -7.77
CA HIS A 54 -1.93 7.98 -6.85
C HIS A 54 -2.30 7.76 -5.39
N TYR A 55 -3.54 7.32 -5.15
CA TYR A 55 -4.06 6.93 -3.84
C TYR A 55 -4.53 5.48 -3.94
N LEU A 56 -3.92 4.61 -3.14
CA LEU A 56 -4.27 3.20 -3.03
C LEU A 56 -4.65 2.89 -1.59
N ASP A 57 -5.86 2.42 -1.40
CA ASP A 57 -6.38 1.98 -0.11
C ASP A 57 -6.68 0.48 -0.17
N LEU A 58 -5.99 -0.23 0.70
CA LEU A 58 -6.00 -1.67 0.90
C LEU A 58 -6.30 -1.98 2.37
N ASN A 59 -6.85 -1.04 3.14
CA ASN A 59 -7.11 -1.27 4.56
C ASN A 59 -8.01 -2.49 4.74
N GLY A 60 -7.63 -3.36 5.68
CA GLY A 60 -8.34 -4.62 5.93
C GLY A 60 -7.97 -5.74 4.97
N ALA A 61 -7.46 -5.44 3.77
CA ALA A 61 -7.19 -6.45 2.75
C ALA A 61 -6.21 -7.52 3.24
N GLN A 62 -6.72 -8.75 3.38
CA GLN A 62 -5.93 -9.91 3.80
C GLN A 62 -4.88 -10.27 2.72
N ALA A 63 -3.63 -9.82 2.90
CA ALA A 63 -2.51 -10.14 2.03
C ALA A 63 -1.24 -10.35 2.87
N HIS A 64 -0.37 -11.30 2.51
CA HIS A 64 0.87 -11.49 3.26
C HIS A 64 1.98 -10.51 2.84
N SER A 65 1.93 -10.03 1.59
CA SER A 65 2.87 -9.03 1.04
C SER A 65 2.22 -8.15 -0.02
N LEU A 66 2.88 -7.03 -0.35
CA LEU A 66 2.44 -6.17 -1.46
C LEU A 66 2.60 -6.88 -2.81
N SER A 67 3.64 -7.71 -2.97
CA SER A 67 3.88 -8.48 -4.20
C SER A 67 2.76 -9.47 -4.53
N GLU A 68 2.09 -10.05 -3.52
CA GLU A 68 0.95 -10.95 -3.72
C GLU A 68 -0.23 -10.27 -4.40
N LEU A 69 -0.40 -8.96 -4.23
CA LEU A 69 -1.47 -8.19 -4.87
C LEU A 69 -1.22 -7.98 -6.37
N GLY A 70 -0.01 -8.26 -6.86
CA GLY A 70 0.40 -8.05 -8.26
C GLY A 70 0.50 -6.57 -8.62
N GLY A 71 0.15 -6.22 -9.86
CA GLY A 71 0.26 -4.84 -10.37
C GLY A 71 1.60 -4.57 -11.06
N SER A 72 1.56 -3.68 -12.05
CA SER A 72 2.77 -3.33 -12.80
C SER A 72 3.70 -2.41 -11.99
N PRO A 73 5.01 -2.41 -12.27
CA PRO A 73 5.93 -1.44 -11.68
C PRO A 73 5.47 0.01 -11.87
N GLU A 74 4.86 0.34 -13.01
CA GLU A 74 4.33 1.67 -13.31
C GLU A 74 3.15 2.05 -12.40
N LEU A 75 2.30 1.09 -12.03
CA LEU A 75 1.21 1.32 -11.08
C LEU A 75 1.79 1.70 -9.71
N TRP A 76 2.69 0.87 -9.19
CA TRP A 76 3.30 1.07 -7.87
C TRP A 76 4.14 2.34 -7.81
N ALA A 77 4.88 2.65 -8.87
CA ALA A 77 5.64 3.88 -8.98
C ALA A 77 4.71 5.11 -9.00
N GLY A 78 3.46 4.99 -9.46
CA GLY A 78 2.47 6.05 -9.46
C GLY A 78 1.88 6.36 -8.07
N VAL A 79 1.97 5.42 -7.12
CA VAL A 79 1.36 5.53 -5.79
C VAL A 79 2.11 6.55 -4.93
N THR A 80 1.38 7.58 -4.51
CA THR A 80 1.89 8.62 -3.59
C THR A 80 1.33 8.48 -2.17
N LYS A 81 0.17 7.81 -2.05
CA LYS A 81 -0.51 7.53 -0.79
C LYS A 81 -0.92 6.07 -0.77
N LEU A 82 -0.39 5.31 0.19
CA LEU A 82 -0.74 3.92 0.41
C LEU A 82 -1.31 3.76 1.81
N TYR A 83 -2.54 3.27 1.89
CA TYR A 83 -3.16 2.77 3.10
C TYR A 83 -3.22 1.25 3.00
N ALA A 84 -2.54 0.56 3.89
CA ALA A 84 -2.51 -0.90 3.94
C ALA A 84 -2.49 -1.36 5.41
N SER A 85 -3.31 -0.74 6.24
CA SER A 85 -3.44 -1.02 7.65
C SER A 85 -4.40 -2.19 7.89
N ASN A 86 -4.24 -2.93 8.99
CA ASN A 86 -5.15 -4.03 9.37
C ASN A 86 -5.26 -5.17 8.33
N GLY A 87 -4.24 -5.40 7.50
CA GLY A 87 -4.27 -6.33 6.34
C GLY A 87 -3.49 -7.63 6.52
N ALA A 88 -3.05 -7.96 7.75
CA ALA A 88 -2.24 -9.13 8.07
C ALA A 88 -0.90 -9.24 7.28
N LEU A 89 -0.36 -8.12 6.80
CA LEU A 89 0.92 -8.10 6.10
C LEU A 89 2.03 -8.66 7.00
N ARG A 90 2.80 -9.63 6.47
CA ARG A 90 3.96 -10.24 7.13
C ARG A 90 5.26 -9.93 6.43
N SER A 91 5.20 -9.39 5.21
CA SER A 91 6.36 -8.96 4.44
C SER A 91 6.11 -7.69 3.66
N LEU A 92 7.15 -6.87 3.53
CA LEU A 92 7.18 -5.69 2.68
C LEU A 92 7.79 -5.96 1.29
N GLN A 93 7.85 -7.22 0.84
CA GLN A 93 8.24 -7.52 -0.54
C GLN A 93 7.37 -6.74 -1.54
N GLY A 94 7.98 -6.01 -2.47
CA GLY A 94 7.31 -5.11 -3.41
C GLY A 94 7.37 -3.63 -3.00
N LEU A 95 7.80 -3.32 -1.77
CA LEU A 95 7.99 -1.95 -1.28
C LEU A 95 8.97 -1.15 -2.15
N GLU A 96 9.96 -1.80 -2.74
CA GLU A 96 10.97 -1.19 -3.62
C GLU A 96 10.35 -0.51 -4.86
N LEU A 97 9.11 -0.86 -5.23
CA LEU A 97 8.38 -0.27 -6.35
C LEU A 97 7.71 1.07 -5.99
N LEU A 98 7.61 1.43 -4.71
CA LEU A 98 6.97 2.66 -4.22
C LEU A 98 7.89 3.89 -4.33
N CYS A 99 8.33 4.21 -5.54
CA CYS A 99 9.33 5.26 -5.75
C CYS A 99 8.83 6.68 -5.42
N ASN A 100 7.52 6.93 -5.38
CA ASN A 100 6.93 8.26 -5.16
C ASN A 100 6.07 8.36 -3.89
N VAL A 101 6.14 7.37 -2.99
CA VAL A 101 5.30 7.35 -1.78
C VAL A 101 5.66 8.48 -0.83
N ARG A 102 4.63 9.21 -0.39
CA ARG A 102 4.70 10.33 0.58
C ARG A 102 3.94 10.01 1.86
N PHE A 103 2.86 9.24 1.75
CA PHE A 103 2.03 8.82 2.88
C PHE A 103 1.95 7.29 2.87
N LEU A 104 2.44 6.67 3.93
CA LEU A 104 2.51 5.22 4.06
C LEU A 104 1.94 4.80 5.41
N TYR A 105 0.79 4.13 5.38
CA TYR A 105 0.13 3.56 6.56
C TYR A 105 0.20 2.04 6.47
N LEU A 106 0.90 1.43 7.41
CA LEU A 106 1.14 0.00 7.54
C LEU A 106 0.80 -0.47 8.96
N ASP A 107 0.08 0.34 9.74
CA ASP A 107 -0.23 0.06 11.13
C ASP A 107 -1.15 -1.18 11.28
N HIS A 108 -1.03 -1.83 12.43
CA HIS A 108 -1.83 -3.01 12.79
C HIS A 108 -1.73 -4.15 11.77
N ASN A 109 -0.52 -4.45 11.29
CA ASN A 109 -0.21 -5.65 10.53
C ASN A 109 0.61 -6.64 11.39
N GLU A 110 1.17 -7.67 10.75
CA GLU A 110 1.98 -8.71 11.38
C GLU A 110 3.46 -8.61 11.00
N LEU A 111 3.94 -7.39 10.68
CA LEU A 111 5.31 -7.16 10.22
C LEU A 111 6.33 -7.33 11.36
N PRO A 112 7.28 -8.27 11.26
CA PRO A 112 8.38 -8.39 12.22
C PRO A 112 9.43 -7.29 11.99
N GLU A 113 10.32 -7.10 12.96
CA GLU A 113 11.38 -6.06 12.96
C GLU A 113 12.16 -6.01 11.64
N ARG A 114 12.58 -7.18 11.13
CA ARG A 114 13.35 -7.27 9.88
C ARG A 114 12.66 -6.62 8.68
N GLU A 115 11.32 -6.69 8.62
CA GLU A 115 10.56 -6.11 7.51
C GLU A 115 10.43 -4.61 7.69
N LEU A 116 10.18 -4.13 8.92
CA LEU A 116 10.11 -2.70 9.20
C LEU A 116 11.45 -1.99 8.92
N LEU A 117 12.58 -2.66 9.17
CA LEU A 117 13.91 -2.12 8.81
C LEU A 117 14.10 -1.96 7.30
N MET A 118 13.35 -2.67 6.44
CA MET A 118 13.40 -2.46 4.99
C MET A 118 12.86 -1.09 4.57
N LEU A 119 12.09 -0.40 5.42
CA LEU A 119 11.64 0.98 5.18
C LEU A 119 12.82 1.96 5.03
N SER A 120 14.03 1.60 5.52
CA SER A 120 15.26 2.34 5.26
C SER A 120 15.64 2.44 3.78
N GLY A 121 15.12 1.53 2.94
CA GLY A 121 15.28 1.53 1.48
C GLY A 121 14.30 2.43 0.74
N LEU A 122 13.33 3.05 1.43
CA LEU A 122 12.42 4.00 0.80
C LEU A 122 13.16 5.24 0.30
N PRO A 123 12.66 5.90 -0.76
CA PRO A 123 13.30 7.09 -1.27
C PRO A 123 13.37 8.19 -0.20
N ARG A 124 14.55 8.82 -0.12
CA ARG A 124 14.84 9.84 0.88
C ARG A 124 14.15 11.15 0.55
N HIS A 125 13.93 11.98 1.56
CA HIS A 125 13.43 13.36 1.41
C HIS A 125 12.06 13.47 0.72
N GLN A 126 11.16 12.51 0.92
CA GLN A 126 9.80 12.60 0.39
C GLN A 126 8.69 12.15 1.34
N LEU A 127 8.96 11.24 2.28
CA LEU A 127 7.96 10.79 3.24
C LEU A 127 7.49 11.99 4.09
N GLU A 128 6.18 12.16 4.12
CA GLU A 128 5.45 13.17 4.90
C GLU A 128 4.69 12.51 6.04
N CYS A 129 4.24 11.27 5.85
CA CYS A 129 3.63 10.47 6.90
C CYS A 129 4.08 9.01 6.83
N LEU A 130 4.41 8.45 7.99
CA LEU A 130 4.66 7.02 8.18
C LEU A 130 3.91 6.56 9.42
N ASP A 131 3.11 5.51 9.30
CA ASP A 131 2.52 4.81 10.44
C ASP A 131 2.80 3.31 10.36
N ILE A 132 3.47 2.79 11.39
CA ILE A 132 3.81 1.37 11.54
C ILE A 132 3.41 0.84 12.92
N GLN A 133 2.64 1.61 13.69
CA GLN A 133 2.24 1.23 15.04
C GLN A 133 1.44 -0.07 15.04
N GLY A 134 1.45 -0.81 16.15
CA GLY A 134 0.67 -2.05 16.27
C GLY A 134 1.21 -3.24 15.48
N ASN A 135 2.34 -3.11 14.78
CA ASN A 135 3.08 -4.25 14.23
C ASN A 135 3.93 -4.93 15.32
N PRO A 136 4.11 -6.26 15.31
CA PRO A 136 4.93 -6.96 16.30
C PRO A 136 6.41 -6.56 16.24
N GLY A 137 6.89 -6.09 15.10
CA GLY A 137 8.25 -5.55 14.93
C GLY A 137 8.42 -4.11 15.39
N PHE A 138 7.36 -3.42 15.80
CA PHE A 138 7.44 -2.03 16.24
C PHE A 138 8.10 -1.97 17.62
N THR A 139 9.39 -1.63 17.64
CA THR A 139 10.20 -1.46 18.85
C THR A 139 10.95 -0.13 18.83
N ASP A 140 11.47 0.28 19.99
CA ASP A 140 12.29 1.49 20.11
C ASP A 140 13.57 1.39 19.25
N GLU A 141 14.16 0.20 19.11
CA GLU A 141 15.33 -0.05 18.27
C GLU A 141 15.03 0.17 16.79
N VAL A 142 13.89 -0.32 16.30
CA VAL A 142 13.44 -0.07 14.92
C VAL A 142 13.21 1.42 14.71
N MET A 143 12.56 2.09 15.66
CA MET A 143 12.30 3.52 15.55
C MET A 143 13.59 4.33 15.52
N GLN A 144 14.55 4.01 16.40
CA GLN A 144 15.86 4.65 16.40
C GLN A 144 16.60 4.40 15.08
N ALA A 145 16.60 3.16 14.59
CA ALA A 145 17.24 2.80 13.32
C ALA A 145 16.65 3.59 12.15
N LEU A 146 15.32 3.73 12.07
CA LEU A 146 14.65 4.51 11.02
C LEU A 146 14.92 6.02 11.15
N MET A 147 15.01 6.56 12.37
CA MET A 147 15.38 7.96 12.60
C MET A 147 16.84 8.25 12.22
N ASP A 148 17.72 7.27 12.39
CA ASP A 148 19.14 7.39 12.07
C ASP A 148 19.42 7.31 10.56
N VAL A 149 18.46 6.83 9.74
CA VAL A 149 18.60 6.81 8.28
C VAL A 149 18.63 8.24 7.74
N PRO A 150 19.77 8.72 7.18
CA PRO A 150 19.87 10.09 6.74
C PRO A 150 18.88 10.40 5.63
N GLY A 151 18.05 11.42 5.83
CA GLY A 151 17.11 11.90 4.83
C GLY A 151 15.77 11.18 4.79
N LEU A 152 15.62 9.98 5.39
CA LEU A 152 14.38 9.21 5.36
C LEU A 152 13.21 10.00 5.95
N LEU A 153 13.36 10.44 7.20
CA LEU A 153 12.32 11.18 7.93
C LEU A 153 12.49 12.72 7.87
N SER A 154 13.34 13.20 6.97
CA SER A 154 13.68 14.64 6.86
C SER A 154 12.51 15.54 6.44
N ARG A 155 11.44 14.95 5.88
CA ARG A 155 10.19 15.66 5.53
C ARG A 155 8.96 15.16 6.28
N THR A 156 9.09 14.10 7.09
CA THR A 156 7.99 13.52 7.86
C THR A 156 7.40 14.53 8.82
N GLU A 157 6.12 14.83 8.64
CA GLU A 157 5.34 15.69 9.52
C GLU A 157 4.64 14.86 10.60
N PHE A 158 4.24 13.63 10.26
CA PHE A 158 3.55 12.71 11.15
C PHE A 158 4.21 11.33 11.15
N LEU A 159 4.52 10.83 12.34
CA LEU A 159 5.11 9.52 12.57
C LEU A 159 4.31 8.79 13.64
N ASN A 160 3.68 7.67 13.29
CA ASN A 160 2.85 6.86 14.20
C ASN A 160 1.80 7.71 14.95
N GLY A 161 1.08 8.56 14.22
CA GLY A 161 0.10 9.50 14.78
C GLY A 161 0.67 10.71 15.54
N VAL A 162 1.98 10.75 15.80
CA VAL A 162 2.64 11.86 16.50
C VAL A 162 3.17 12.87 15.48
N ARG A 163 2.89 14.15 15.72
CA ARG A 163 3.40 15.23 14.89
C ARG A 163 4.85 15.54 15.24
N LEU A 164 5.76 15.39 14.27
CA LEU A 164 7.20 15.65 14.45
C LEU A 164 7.59 17.10 14.17
N ARG A 165 6.83 17.80 13.32
CA ARG A 165 7.13 19.17 12.91
C ARG A 165 5.88 20.04 13.01
N ASP A 166 6.00 21.17 13.69
CA ASP A 166 5.03 22.24 13.58
C ASP A 166 5.13 22.82 12.17
N GLY A 167 4.03 22.79 11.42
CA GLY A 167 3.88 23.19 10.01
C GLY A 167 4.05 24.69 9.76
N ARG A 168 5.01 25.34 10.44
CA ARG A 168 5.46 26.68 10.11
C ARG A 168 6.64 26.55 9.14
N ARG A 169 6.32 26.61 7.85
CA ARG A 169 7.26 27.10 6.85
C ARG A 169 7.24 28.61 6.85
#